data_AF-A0A522E1G4-F1
#
_entry.id   AF-A0A522E1G4-F1
#
_cell.length_a   1.000
_cell.length_b   1.000
_cell.length_c   1.000
_cell.angle_alpha   90.00
_cell.angle_beta   90.00
_cell.angle_gamma   90.00
#
_symmetry.space_group_name_H-M   'P 1'
#
loop_
_entity.id
_entity.type
_entity.pdbx_description
1 polymer ?
#
loop_
_entity_poly.entity_id
_entity_poly.type
_entity_poly.pdbx_seq_one_letter_code
_entity_poly.pdbx_strand_id
1 'polypeptide(L)'
;MLPAQGENNAVQALRETEIIMLLNAILPVWLRQLGSIKNQTEDAVDQLADSVSSIVKHFGRAGVSNVSGQVIRGDVDNLLLSLQYQDRVNQMLTVVIDDMSRLQRIITINNGRIPAPDEWLSELSSRYTMHDERDRHQQAARNGDGGNAKPDSDEVTFF
;
A
#
# COMPACT_ATOMS: atom_id res chain seq x y z
N MET A 1 48.55 26.17 9.38
CA MET A 1 47.79 24.95 9.72
C MET A 1 46.34 25.35 9.97
N LEU A 2 45.56 25.55 8.89
CA LEU A 2 44.11 25.81 8.86
C LEU A 2 43.56 25.59 7.43
N PRO A 3 43.35 24.34 6.98
CA PRO A 3 42.46 24.04 5.84
C PRO A 3 41.23 23.20 6.21
N ALA A 4 41.21 22.53 7.38
CA ALA A 4 40.21 21.52 7.73
C ALA A 4 38.77 22.03 7.94
N GLN A 5 38.57 23.33 8.20
CA GLN A 5 37.25 23.92 8.44
C GLN A 5 36.46 24.17 7.14
N GLY A 6 37.14 24.56 6.05
CA GLY A 6 36.47 24.82 4.77
C GLY A 6 35.99 23.55 4.07
N GLU A 7 36.77 22.48 4.17
CA GLU A 7 36.47 21.17 3.58
C GLU A 7 35.27 20.50 4.27
N ASN A 8 35.19 20.61 5.60
CA ASN A 8 34.06 20.07 6.38
C ASN A 8 32.74 20.80 6.07
N ASN A 9 32.77 22.13 5.90
CA ASN A 9 31.59 22.91 5.53
C ASN A 9 31.08 22.57 4.12
N ALA A 10 31.99 22.34 3.16
CA ALA A 10 31.60 21.96 1.80
C ALA A 10 30.95 20.58 1.75
N VAL A 11 31.49 19.60 2.49
CA VAL A 11 30.92 18.25 2.60
C VAL A 11 29.54 18.27 3.25
N GLN A 12 29.34 19.09 4.29
CA GLN A 12 28.04 19.25 4.93
C GLN A 12 27.00 19.88 4.00
N ALA A 13 27.35 20.93 3.27
CA ALA A 13 26.44 21.59 2.31
C ALA A 13 26.00 20.66 1.17
N LEU A 14 26.91 19.81 0.68
CA LEU A 14 26.59 18.78 -0.30
C LEU A 14 25.60 17.76 0.27
N ARG A 15 25.86 17.27 1.49
CA ARG A 15 24.98 16.31 2.17
C ARG A 15 23.57 16.87 2.42
N GLU A 16 23.47 18.13 2.83
CA GLU A 16 22.17 18.80 2.98
C GLU A 16 21.40 18.86 1.66
N THR A 17 22.10 19.17 0.56
CA THR A 17 21.51 19.21 -0.78
C THR A 17 21.01 17.83 -1.21
N GLU A 18 21.80 16.77 -0.99
CA GLU A 18 21.41 15.39 -1.28
C GLU A 18 20.17 14.96 -0.49
N ILE A 19 20.11 15.31 0.81
CA ILE A 19 18.95 15.03 1.66
C ILE A 19 17.71 15.77 1.15
N ILE A 20 17.82 17.05 0.79
CA ILE A 20 16.71 17.84 0.24
C ILE A 20 16.21 17.24 -1.08
N MET A 21 17.11 16.84 -1.97
CA MET A 21 16.76 16.20 -3.24
C MET A 21 16.02 14.88 -3.01
N LEU A 22 16.50 14.06 -2.09
CA LEU A 22 15.86 12.80 -1.72
C LEU A 22 14.47 13.04 -1.11
N LEU A 23 14.34 13.95 -0.15
CA LEU A 23 13.08 14.32 0.47
C LEU A 23 12.04 14.81 -0.54
N ASN A 24 12.44 15.68 -1.47
CA ASN A 24 11.56 16.19 -2.52
C ASN A 24 11.04 15.09 -3.45
N ALA A 25 11.81 14.00 -3.64
CA ALA A 25 11.39 12.88 -4.46
C ALA A 25 10.44 11.92 -3.71
N ILE A 26 10.70 11.63 -2.43
CA ILE A 26 9.97 10.61 -1.68
C ILE A 26 8.72 11.14 -0.96
N LEU A 27 8.71 12.41 -0.52
CA LEU A 27 7.56 13.00 0.18
C LEU A 27 6.27 12.95 -0.64
N PRO A 28 6.26 13.29 -1.95
CA PRO A 28 5.06 13.16 -2.77
C PRO A 28 4.58 11.71 -2.92
N VAL A 29 5.49 10.74 -2.90
CA VAL A 29 5.15 9.31 -2.97
C VAL A 29 4.46 8.88 -1.68
N TRP A 30 5.01 9.21 -0.51
CA TRP A 30 4.39 8.90 0.77
C TRP A 30 3.04 9.57 0.95
N LEU A 31 2.89 10.83 0.53
CA LEU A 31 1.60 11.53 0.56
C LEU A 31 0.55 10.85 -0.31
N ARG A 32 0.93 10.38 -1.51
CA ARG A 32 0.03 9.61 -2.37
C ARG A 32 -0.32 8.25 -1.77
N GLN A 33 0.63 7.54 -1.18
CA GLN A 33 0.39 6.26 -0.50
C GLN A 33 -0.54 6.42 0.71
N LEU A 34 -0.33 7.44 1.54
CA LEU A 34 -1.23 7.77 2.66
C LEU A 34 -2.63 8.17 2.18
N GLY A 35 -2.73 8.92 1.09
CA GLY A 35 -4.02 9.23 0.45
C GLY A 35 -4.73 7.97 -0.05
N SER A 36 -3.99 7.04 -0.68
CA SER A 36 -4.52 5.74 -1.11
C SER A 36 -5.00 4.91 0.07
N ILE A 37 -4.23 4.84 1.16
CA ILE A 37 -4.62 4.14 2.39
C ILE A 37 -5.93 4.71 2.95
N LYS A 38 -6.06 6.05 2.99
CA LYS A 38 -7.29 6.71 3.44
C LYS A 38 -8.48 6.32 2.57
N ASN A 39 -8.37 6.49 1.25
CA ASN A 39 -9.47 6.21 0.32
C ASN A 39 -9.87 4.72 0.38
N GLN A 40 -8.90 3.81 0.40
CA GLN A 40 -9.18 2.38 0.52
C GLN A 40 -9.88 2.03 1.83
N THR A 41 -9.58 2.74 2.92
CA THR A 41 -10.26 2.55 4.21
C THR A 41 -11.69 3.08 4.17
N GLU A 42 -11.94 4.17 3.45
CA GLU A 42 -13.30 4.71 3.25
C GLU A 42 -14.15 3.77 2.39
N ASP A 43 -13.64 3.36 1.22
CA ASP A 43 -14.32 2.41 0.31
C ASP A 43 -14.64 1.08 1.00
N ALA A 44 -13.72 0.61 1.82
CA ALA A 44 -13.85 -0.57 2.66
C ALA A 44 -15.02 -0.51 3.65
N VAL A 45 -15.18 0.64 4.31
CA VAL A 45 -16.26 0.86 5.27
C VAL A 45 -17.60 0.90 4.54
N ASP A 46 -17.66 1.57 3.38
CA ASP A 46 -18.87 1.63 2.56
C ASP A 46 -19.29 0.24 2.06
N GLN A 47 -18.34 -0.55 1.55
CA GLN A 47 -18.59 -1.93 1.11
C GLN A 47 -19.08 -2.84 2.24
N LEU A 48 -18.53 -2.68 3.45
CA LEU A 48 -18.98 -3.42 4.63
C LEU A 48 -20.41 -3.03 5.01
N ALA A 49 -20.73 -1.73 4.99
CA ALA A 49 -22.07 -1.24 5.27
C ALA A 49 -23.10 -1.77 4.27
N ASP A 50 -22.77 -1.77 2.98
CA ASP A 50 -23.61 -2.32 1.92
C ASP A 50 -23.82 -3.83 2.07
N SER A 51 -22.75 -4.57 2.36
CA SER A 51 -22.82 -6.02 2.58
C SER A 51 -23.72 -6.35 3.76
N VAL A 52 -23.58 -5.65 4.90
CA VAL A 52 -24.45 -5.85 6.07
C VAL A 52 -25.91 -5.49 5.74
N SER A 53 -26.15 -4.41 5.01
CA SER A 53 -27.49 -4.00 4.57
C SER A 53 -28.15 -5.05 3.68
N SER A 54 -27.39 -5.62 2.72
CA SER A 54 -27.84 -6.72 1.86
C SER A 54 -28.23 -7.96 2.67
N ILE A 55 -27.35 -8.38 3.58
CA ILE A 55 -27.58 -9.52 4.48
C ILE A 55 -28.89 -9.33 5.28
N VAL A 56 -29.06 -8.17 5.92
CA VAL A 56 -30.26 -7.87 6.71
C VAL A 56 -31.54 -7.92 5.86
N LYS A 57 -31.51 -7.36 4.64
CA LYS A 57 -32.65 -7.41 3.70
C LYS A 57 -32.98 -8.85 3.29
N HIS A 58 -31.97 -9.65 2.96
CA HIS A 58 -32.18 -11.04 2.55
C HIS A 58 -32.67 -11.91 3.71
N PHE A 59 -32.22 -11.70 4.94
CA PHE A 59 -32.77 -12.36 6.13
C PHE A 59 -34.23 -11.97 6.39
N GLY A 60 -34.57 -10.68 6.30
CA GLY A 60 -35.95 -10.21 6.45
C GLY A 60 -36.90 -10.81 5.40
N ARG A 61 -36.41 -11.02 4.17
CA ARG A 61 -37.17 -11.65 3.08
C ARG A 61 -37.21 -13.18 3.17
N ALA A 62 -36.17 -13.82 3.71
CA ALA A 62 -36.11 -15.27 3.96
C ALA A 62 -37.16 -15.71 5.00
N GLY A 63 -37.50 -14.85 5.97
CA GLY A 63 -38.61 -15.09 6.89
C GLY A 63 -40.00 -15.05 6.25
N VAL A 64 -40.12 -14.53 5.02
CA VAL A 64 -41.39 -14.32 4.28
C VAL A 64 -41.48 -15.20 3.02
N SER A 65 -40.36 -15.69 2.48
CA SER A 65 -40.32 -16.56 1.29
C SER A 65 -39.00 -17.35 1.25
N ASN A 66 -38.97 -18.52 0.61
CA ASN A 66 -37.79 -19.40 0.47
C ASN A 66 -36.65 -18.74 -0.35
N VAL A 67 -36.03 -17.67 0.15
CA VAL A 67 -34.80 -17.10 -0.41
C VAL A 67 -33.75 -18.19 -0.35
N SER A 68 -33.23 -18.58 -1.52
CA SER A 68 -32.26 -19.67 -1.65
C SER A 68 -30.97 -19.29 -0.91
N GLY A 69 -30.45 -20.19 -0.07
CA GLY A 69 -29.22 -19.98 0.71
C GLY A 69 -27.99 -19.58 -0.12
N GLN A 70 -28.04 -19.74 -1.44
CA GLN A 70 -27.06 -19.21 -2.39
C GLN A 70 -26.93 -17.67 -2.36
N VAL A 71 -28.02 -16.93 -2.16
CA VAL A 71 -27.99 -15.45 -2.12
C VAL A 71 -27.28 -14.97 -0.86
N ILE A 72 -27.64 -15.55 0.29
CA ILE A 72 -27.00 -15.26 1.58
C ILE A 72 -25.52 -15.63 1.54
N ARG A 73 -25.15 -16.73 0.87
CA ARG A 73 -23.76 -17.13 0.69
C ARG A 73 -22.96 -16.10 -0.12
N GLY A 74 -23.54 -15.55 -1.20
CA GLY A 74 -22.91 -14.49 -1.98
C GLY A 74 -22.66 -13.21 -1.17
N ASP A 75 -23.59 -12.82 -0.30
CA ASP A 75 -23.37 -11.66 0.57
C ASP A 75 -22.29 -11.92 1.64
N VAL A 76 -22.23 -13.14 2.17
CA VAL A 76 -21.17 -13.54 3.11
C VAL A 76 -19.80 -13.52 2.41
N ASP A 77 -19.73 -13.99 1.17
CA ASP A 77 -18.50 -13.93 0.37
C ASP A 77 -18.08 -12.46 0.12
N ASN A 78 -19.03 -11.56 -0.18
CA ASN A 78 -18.77 -10.11 -0.30
C ASN A 78 -18.31 -9.49 1.04
N LEU A 79 -18.89 -9.91 2.16
CA LEU A 79 -18.45 -9.48 3.48
C LEU A 79 -17.04 -9.99 3.81
N LEU A 80 -16.70 -11.23 3.42
CA LEU A 80 -15.35 -11.78 3.60
C LEU A 80 -14.33 -11.10 2.67
N LEU A 81 -14.74 -10.66 1.48
CA LEU A 81 -13.92 -9.86 0.58
C LEU A 81 -13.70 -8.46 1.14
N SER A 82 -14.73 -7.81 1.69
CA SER A 82 -14.54 -6.51 2.34
C SER A 82 -13.54 -6.67 3.48
N LEU A 83 -13.68 -7.60 4.42
CA LEU A 83 -12.72 -7.76 5.52
C LEU A 83 -11.23 -7.94 5.11
N GLN A 84 -10.92 -8.33 3.87
CA GLN A 84 -9.54 -8.42 3.36
C GLN A 84 -8.87 -7.06 3.13
N TYR A 85 -9.61 -5.96 3.02
CA TYR A 85 -9.00 -4.62 2.95
C TYR A 85 -8.12 -4.33 4.16
N GLN A 86 -8.40 -4.96 5.30
CA GLN A 86 -7.64 -4.81 6.54
C GLN A 86 -6.17 -5.23 6.36
N ASP A 87 -5.94 -6.38 5.71
CA ASP A 87 -4.58 -6.85 5.43
C ASP A 87 -3.90 -5.92 4.43
N ARG A 88 -4.61 -5.48 3.39
CA ARG A 88 -4.05 -4.56 2.38
C ARG A 88 -3.64 -3.21 2.96
N VAL A 89 -4.49 -2.62 3.81
CA VAL A 89 -4.20 -1.36 4.51
C VAL A 89 -2.98 -1.53 5.43
N ASN A 90 -2.92 -2.64 6.19
CA ASN A 90 -1.80 -2.91 7.06
C ASN A 90 -0.48 -3.10 6.29
N GLN A 91 -0.53 -3.75 5.13
CA GLN A 91 0.62 -3.90 4.24
C GLN A 91 1.14 -2.55 3.73
N MET A 92 0.26 -1.70 3.19
CA MET A 92 0.65 -0.38 2.71
C MET A 92 1.21 0.50 3.84
N LEU A 93 0.60 0.47 5.03
CA LEU A 93 1.13 1.16 6.21
C LEU A 93 2.52 0.66 6.58
N THR A 94 2.74 -0.66 6.57
CA THR A 94 4.05 -1.26 6.88
C THR A 94 5.12 -0.77 5.90
N VAL A 95 4.84 -0.76 4.60
CA VAL A 95 5.78 -0.27 3.58
C VAL A 95 6.16 1.20 3.83
N VAL A 96 5.18 2.06 4.09
CA VAL A 96 5.42 3.50 4.37
C VAL A 96 6.25 3.68 5.65
N ILE A 97 5.89 2.97 6.73
CA ILE A 97 6.58 3.05 8.03
C ILE A 97 8.02 2.56 7.92
N ASP A 98 8.25 1.44 7.23
CA ASP A 98 9.59 0.88 7.02
C ASP A 98 10.45 1.82 6.17
N ASP A 99 9.86 2.46 5.16
CA ASP A 99 10.56 3.42 4.31
C ASP A 99 10.94 4.70 5.06
N MET A 100 10.02 5.24 5.88
CA MET A 100 10.32 6.36 6.77
C MET A 100 11.42 6.03 7.79
N SER A 101 11.37 4.82 8.36
CA SER A 101 12.39 4.32 9.30
C SER A 101 13.75 4.15 8.62
N ARG A 102 13.76 3.68 7.37
CA ARG A 102 14.96 3.61 6.53
C ARG A 102 15.56 4.99 6.31
N LEU A 103 14.73 6.00 5.99
CA LEU A 103 15.20 7.37 5.75
C LEU A 103 15.82 7.94 7.03
N GLN A 104 15.11 7.81 8.16
CA GLN A 104 15.57 8.28 9.47
C GLN A 104 16.97 7.71 9.79
N ARG A 105 17.18 6.42 9.55
CA ARG A 105 18.48 5.77 9.79
C ARG A 105 19.60 6.40 8.96
N ILE A 106 19.35 6.67 7.68
CA ILE A 106 20.34 7.23 6.76
C ILE A 106 20.69 8.68 7.12
N ILE A 107 19.70 9.51 7.47
CA ILE A 107 19.95 10.90 7.82
C ILE A 107 20.63 11.05 9.19
N THR A 108 20.40 10.14 10.14
CA THR A 108 21.04 10.16 11.46
C THR A 108 22.51 9.73 11.41
N ILE A 109 22.88 8.85 10.47
CA ILE A 109 24.29 8.44 10.31
C ILE A 109 25.02 9.54 9.53
N ASN A 110 25.80 10.37 10.24
CA ASN A 110 26.46 11.56 9.68
C ASN A 110 27.43 11.26 8.52
N ASN A 111 27.97 10.04 8.47
CA ASN A 111 28.87 9.57 7.40
C ASN A 111 28.21 8.52 6.47
N GLY A 112 26.90 8.35 6.55
CA GLY A 112 26.18 7.44 5.67
C GLY A 112 26.05 8.03 4.28
N ARG A 113 26.27 7.21 3.24
CA ARG A 113 25.95 7.58 1.86
C ARG A 113 24.45 7.89 1.76
N ILE A 114 24.11 9.06 1.23
CA ILE A 114 22.75 9.37 0.83
C ILE A 114 22.51 8.72 -0.54
N PRO A 115 21.55 7.79 -0.68
CA PRO A 115 21.24 7.19 -1.98
C PRO A 115 20.63 8.24 -2.91
N ALA A 116 20.84 8.06 -4.21
CA ALA A 116 20.20 8.91 -5.21
C ALA A 116 18.67 8.69 -5.17
N PRO A 117 17.86 9.73 -5.51
CA PRO A 117 16.41 9.59 -5.56
C PRO A 117 15.92 8.39 -6.39
N ASP A 118 16.50 8.16 -7.57
CA ASP A 118 16.09 7.07 -8.46
C ASP A 118 16.38 5.68 -7.86
N GLU A 119 17.51 5.55 -7.16
CA GLU A 119 17.88 4.32 -6.45
C GLU A 119 16.87 4.01 -5.33
N TRP A 120 16.47 5.04 -4.58
CA TRP A 120 15.46 4.91 -3.53
C TRP A 120 14.12 4.46 -4.10
N LEU A 121 13.65 5.16 -5.13
CA LEU A 121 12.35 4.93 -5.75
C LEU A 121 12.27 3.54 -6.39
N SER A 122 13.35 3.07 -7.00
CA SER A 122 13.43 1.70 -7.55
C SER A 122 13.32 0.62 -6.48
N GLU A 123 13.86 0.85 -5.29
CA GLU A 123 13.75 -0.10 -4.18
C GLU A 123 12.40 -0.03 -3.48
N LEU A 124 11.81 1.17 -3.38
CA LEU A 124 10.46 1.36 -2.88
C LEU A 124 9.44 0.65 -3.77
N SER A 125 9.58 0.79 -5.09
CA SER A 125 8.68 0.13 -6.04
C SER A 125 8.79 -1.39 -6.03
N SER A 126 10.01 -1.92 -5.99
CA SER A 126 10.22 -3.37 -5.89
C SER A 126 9.56 -3.96 -4.64
N ARG A 127 9.66 -3.27 -3.49
CA ARG A 127 8.98 -3.71 -2.27
C ARG A 127 7.47 -3.70 -2.45
N TYR A 128 6.89 -2.69 -3.10
CA TYR A 128 5.44 -2.65 -3.35
C TYR A 128 4.97 -3.77 -4.30
N THR A 129 5.63 -3.95 -5.45
CA THR A 129 5.24 -4.96 -6.46
C THR A 129 5.24 -6.39 -5.91
N MET A 130 6.20 -6.74 -5.06
CA MET A 130 6.24 -8.07 -4.44
C MET A 130 5.05 -8.31 -3.49
N HIS A 131 4.52 -7.27 -2.85
CA HIS A 131 3.32 -7.37 -2.02
C HIS A 131 2.06 -7.49 -2.90
N ASP A 132 1.96 -6.73 -3.98
CA ASP A 132 0.85 -6.82 -4.93
C ASP A 132 0.74 -8.20 -5.60
N GLU A 133 1.87 -8.80 -5.99
CA GLU A 133 1.89 -10.17 -6.55
C GLU A 133 1.42 -11.20 -5.51
N ARG A 134 1.80 -11.03 -4.25
CA ARG A 134 1.38 -11.91 -3.15
C ARG A 134 -0.12 -11.81 -2.90
N ASP A 135 -0.68 -10.61 -2.92
CA ASP A 135 -2.13 -10.39 -2.76
C ASP A 135 -2.91 -11.03 -3.92
N ARG A 136 -2.46 -10.82 -5.17
CA ARG A 136 -3.06 -11.44 -6.36
C ARG A 136 -2.99 -12.96 -6.31
N HIS A 137 -1.86 -13.53 -5.86
CA HIS A 137 -1.71 -14.98 -5.68
C HIS A 137 -2.59 -15.54 -4.56
N GLN A 138 -2.77 -14.84 -3.45
CA GLN A 138 -3.70 -15.27 -2.40
C GLN A 138 -5.16 -15.25 -2.87
N GLN A 139 -5.55 -14.24 -3.64
CA GLN A 139 -6.88 -14.16 -4.23
C GLN A 139 -7.10 -15.28 -5.27
N ALA A 140 -6.12 -15.53 -6.14
CA ALA A 140 -6.16 -16.61 -7.12
C ALA A 140 -6.23 -18.00 -6.46
N ALA A 141 -5.49 -18.21 -5.38
CA ALA A 141 -5.52 -19.47 -4.62
C ALA A 141 -6.85 -19.70 -3.89
N ARG A 142 -7.55 -18.63 -3.49
CA ARG A 142 -8.88 -18.71 -2.85
C ARG A 142 -10.01 -18.96 -3.84
N ASN A 143 -9.91 -18.42 -5.06
CA ASN A 143 -10.99 -18.51 -6.06
C ASN A 143 -11.01 -19.81 -6.87
N GLY A 144 -10.01 -20.69 -6.72
CA GLY A 144 -10.10 -22.10 -7.16
C GLY A 144 -10.49 -22.32 -8.63
N ASP A 145 -10.25 -21.36 -9.52
CA ASP A 145 -10.51 -21.48 -10.94
C ASP A 145 -9.23 -21.22 -11.73
N GLY A 146 -8.64 -22.30 -12.23
CA GLY A 146 -7.43 -22.30 -13.08
C GLY A 146 -7.74 -21.87 -14.51
N GLY A 147 -8.43 -20.74 -14.68
CA GLY A 147 -8.96 -20.26 -15.95
C GLY A 147 -8.35 -18.94 -16.39
N ASN A 148 -7.14 -18.99 -16.97
CA ASN A 148 -6.59 -18.04 -17.96
C ASN A 148 -7.14 -16.58 -17.91
N ALA A 149 -6.94 -15.88 -16.79
CA ALA A 149 -7.09 -14.43 -16.77
C ALA A 149 -5.81 -13.83 -17.38
N LYS A 150 -5.92 -13.44 -18.65
CA LYS A 150 -4.93 -12.62 -19.34
C LYS A 150 -4.59 -11.43 -18.43
N PRO A 151 -3.32 -11.07 -18.23
CA PRO A 151 -2.97 -9.94 -17.38
C PRO A 151 -3.63 -8.70 -17.97
N ASP A 152 -4.65 -8.18 -17.29
CA ASP A 152 -5.20 -6.88 -17.61
C ASP A 152 -4.06 -5.89 -17.36
N SER A 153 -3.53 -5.35 -18.46
CA SER A 153 -2.30 -4.58 -18.45
C SER A 153 -2.52 -3.14 -17.95
N ASP A 154 -3.73 -2.85 -17.45
CA ASP A 154 -4.14 -1.50 -17.06
C ASP A 154 -4.49 -1.35 -15.56
N GLU A 155 -4.38 -2.40 -14.74
CA GLU A 155 -4.72 -2.28 -13.31
C GLU A 155 -3.48 -2.15 -12.40
N VAL A 156 -3.23 -0.88 -12.04
CA VAL A 156 -2.45 -0.38 -10.90
C VAL A 156 -0.93 -0.47 -11.05
N THR A 157 -0.42 0.39 -11.93
CA THR A 157 0.94 0.94 -11.81
C THR A 157 0.82 2.31 -11.13
N PHE A 158 0.60 2.32 -9.80
CA PHE A 158 0.65 3.57 -9.02
C PHE A 158 2.08 3.84 -8.55
N PHE A 159 2.89 4.35 -9.48
CA PHE A 159 4.09 5.11 -9.16
C PHE A 159 3.77 6.58 -8.95
#